data_AF-A0A7V3D6C6-F1
#
_entry.id   AF-A0A7V3D6C6-F1
#
_cell.length_a   1.000
_cell.length_b   1.000
_cell.length_c   1.000
_cell.angle_alpha   90.00
_cell.angle_beta   90.00
_cell.angle_gamma   90.00
#
_symmetry.space_group_name_H-M   'P 1'
#
loop_
_entity.id
_entity.type
_entity.pdbx_description
1 polymer ?
#
loop_
_entity_poly.entity_id
_entity_poly.type
_entity_poly.pdbx_seq_one_letter_code
_entity_poly.pdbx_strand_id
1 'polypeptide(L)'
;AWYGIRVNTYANCRTAFASLRGRPWDVVNIPLRAGMSIGLFLISLELVMMVIILLFVDRRIVGVCFLGFAIGESLGASALRIAGGIFTKIADIGSDLMKIVFKVKEDDPRNPGVIADCTGDNAGDSVGPTADGFETYGVTGVALIAFITLAVTNIEIQAKLIVWIFAMRFLMDFMSGVSYFVNQAISEKQYGGLKEFNFETPLTRLIWIASILCISTSFLMSYLLISDLTIGGQPLPNLWWQLATIISCGTLAAVLIPEFTKIFTSSHSKHVHEIVTASREGGSSLTILSGIVAGNFSAFWKGMLIAGLMFGAYFVSLQGLDSVMSVNLDPNSPATMVGVGSIFAFGLVAFGFLCMGPVNIAVDSYGPVTDNAQSVFELAQTEQIPGIKEEIKRDFGFDPDFEQGKHYLEANDSAGNTFKATAKPVLIGTAVVGATTMIFSIILLLASAGMLHLNLTDAPVLLGFICGGAVIFWFSGASMQAVTTGAYRAVEYIKRNMNLDKKEADIEDSKTVV
;
A
#
# COMPACT_ATOMS: atom_id res chain seq x y z
N ALA A 1 -1.03 0.47 -12.60
CA ALA A 1 -2.29 1.16 -12.95
C ALA A 1 -3.16 0.37 -13.95
N TRP A 2 -2.91 0.42 -15.27
CA TRP A 2 -3.82 -0.17 -16.28
C TRP A 2 -4.14 -1.66 -16.04
N TYR A 3 -3.11 -2.48 -15.77
CA TYR A 3 -3.30 -3.90 -15.46
C TYR A 3 -4.19 -4.10 -14.21
N GLY A 4 -3.98 -3.31 -13.16
CA GLY A 4 -4.77 -3.33 -11.93
C GLY A 4 -6.24 -3.04 -12.19
N ILE A 5 -6.55 -1.95 -12.91
CA ILE A 5 -7.92 -1.62 -13.32
C ILE A 5 -8.56 -2.78 -14.08
N ARG A 6 -7.85 -3.37 -15.03
CA ARG A 6 -8.41 -4.43 -15.87
C ARG A 6 -8.70 -5.72 -15.09
N VAL A 7 -7.84 -6.06 -14.14
CA VAL A 7 -8.05 -7.24 -13.27
C VAL A 7 -9.17 -6.98 -12.27
N ASN A 8 -9.22 -5.79 -11.64
CA ASN A 8 -10.24 -5.44 -10.67
C ASN A 8 -11.64 -5.38 -11.28
N THR A 9 -11.79 -4.77 -12.45
CA THR A 9 -13.07 -4.70 -13.21
C THR A 9 -13.57 -6.06 -13.73
N TYR A 10 -12.74 -7.10 -13.69
CA TYR A 10 -13.16 -8.47 -13.96
C TYR A 10 -13.46 -9.23 -12.67
N ALA A 11 -12.69 -8.97 -11.62
CA ALA A 11 -12.84 -9.59 -10.32
C ALA A 11 -14.12 -9.14 -9.61
N ASN A 12 -14.47 -7.86 -9.66
CA ASN A 12 -15.68 -7.32 -9.02
C ASN A 12 -16.97 -8.00 -9.54
N CYS A 13 -17.17 -8.11 -10.87
CA CYS A 13 -18.31 -8.78 -11.47
C CYS A 13 -18.35 -10.28 -11.12
N ARG A 14 -17.17 -10.94 -11.07
CA ARG A 14 -17.07 -12.34 -10.68
C ARG A 14 -17.41 -12.56 -9.21
N THR A 15 -16.97 -11.67 -8.33
CA THR A 15 -17.28 -11.71 -6.90
C THR A 15 -18.77 -11.49 -6.67
N ALA A 16 -19.37 -10.50 -7.35
CA ALA A 16 -20.81 -10.23 -7.30
C ALA A 16 -21.63 -11.45 -7.72
N PHE A 17 -21.25 -12.12 -8.82
CA PHE A 17 -21.95 -13.32 -9.27
C PHE A 17 -21.69 -14.54 -8.35
N ALA A 18 -20.48 -14.67 -7.81
CA ALA A 18 -20.13 -15.78 -6.92
C ALA A 18 -20.87 -15.73 -5.58
N SER A 19 -21.23 -14.53 -5.10
CA SER A 19 -21.97 -14.37 -3.84
C SER A 19 -23.33 -15.10 -3.87
N LEU A 20 -23.96 -15.18 -5.05
CA LEU A 20 -25.23 -15.88 -5.27
C LEU A 20 -25.18 -17.38 -4.94
N ARG A 21 -23.99 -17.99 -4.87
CA ARG A 21 -23.84 -19.41 -4.49
C ARG A 21 -24.04 -19.66 -2.99
N GLY A 22 -24.13 -18.61 -2.18
CA GLY A 22 -24.20 -18.71 -0.73
C GLY A 22 -22.93 -19.35 -0.13
N ARG A 23 -21.76 -19.11 -0.74
CA ARG A 23 -20.46 -19.61 -0.29
C ARG A 23 -19.53 -18.45 0.07
N PRO A 24 -19.39 -18.09 1.35
CA PRO A 24 -18.65 -16.88 1.75
C PRO A 24 -17.17 -16.93 1.37
N TRP A 25 -16.55 -18.11 1.34
CA TRP A 25 -15.15 -18.25 0.91
C TRP A 25 -14.92 -17.84 -0.54
N ASP A 26 -15.86 -18.13 -1.46
CA ASP A 26 -15.72 -17.73 -2.86
C ASP A 26 -15.69 -16.20 -3.01
N VAL A 27 -16.46 -15.49 -2.17
CA VAL A 27 -16.54 -14.03 -2.11
C VAL A 27 -15.23 -13.41 -1.62
N VAL A 28 -14.53 -14.06 -0.68
CA VAL A 28 -13.21 -13.61 -0.17
C VAL A 28 -12.06 -13.99 -1.12
N ASN A 29 -12.15 -15.17 -1.73
CA ASN A 29 -11.06 -15.73 -2.52
C ASN A 29 -10.83 -14.99 -3.85
N ILE A 30 -11.90 -14.59 -4.55
CA ILE A 30 -11.78 -13.91 -5.86
C ILE A 30 -11.04 -12.57 -5.74
N PRO A 31 -11.42 -11.65 -4.83
CA PRO A 31 -10.68 -10.41 -4.61
C PRO A 31 -9.25 -10.63 -4.15
N LEU A 32 -9.01 -11.60 -3.25
CA LEU A 32 -7.67 -11.92 -2.78
C LEU A 32 -6.76 -12.41 -3.92
N ARG A 33 -7.27 -13.29 -4.78
CA ARG A 33 -6.55 -13.78 -5.96
C ARG A 33 -6.26 -12.66 -6.95
N ALA A 34 -7.22 -11.76 -7.17
CA ALA A 34 -7.04 -10.60 -8.03
C ALA A 34 -5.93 -9.69 -7.49
N GLY A 35 -5.99 -9.34 -6.20
CA GLY A 35 -4.97 -8.54 -5.52
C GLY A 35 -3.57 -9.17 -5.61
N MET A 36 -3.45 -10.47 -5.35
CA MET A 36 -2.15 -11.17 -5.46
C MET A 36 -1.60 -11.20 -6.88
N SER A 37 -2.47 -11.38 -7.89
CA SER A 37 -2.08 -11.30 -9.30
C SER A 37 -1.51 -9.93 -9.65
N ILE A 38 -2.13 -8.87 -9.14
CA ILE A 38 -1.69 -7.49 -9.34
C ILE A 38 -0.35 -7.24 -8.64
N GLY A 39 -0.25 -7.60 -7.36
CA GLY A 39 0.97 -7.41 -6.57
C GLY A 39 2.19 -8.12 -7.17
N LEU A 40 2.06 -9.40 -7.49
CA LEU A 40 3.16 -10.19 -8.05
C LEU A 40 3.59 -9.64 -9.42
N PHE A 41 2.63 -9.34 -10.30
CA PHE A 41 2.94 -8.82 -11.63
C PHE A 41 3.68 -7.48 -11.57
N LEU A 42 3.22 -6.55 -10.73
CA LEU A 42 3.81 -5.22 -10.64
C LEU A 42 5.24 -5.25 -10.11
N ILE A 43 5.47 -5.95 -9.01
CA ILE A 43 6.80 -6.04 -8.39
C ILE A 43 7.76 -6.81 -9.30
N SER A 44 7.32 -7.92 -9.90
CA SER A 44 8.13 -8.63 -10.90
C SER A 44 8.48 -7.76 -12.10
N LEU A 45 7.52 -6.98 -12.63
CA LEU A 45 7.75 -6.09 -13.78
C LEU A 45 8.78 -5.01 -13.45
N GLU A 46 8.65 -4.39 -12.29
CA GLU A 46 9.58 -3.38 -11.78
C GLU A 46 11.00 -3.95 -11.63
N LEU A 47 11.14 -5.12 -11.01
CA LEU A 47 12.42 -5.82 -10.88
C LEU A 47 13.06 -6.12 -12.21
N VAL A 48 12.28 -6.59 -13.19
CA VAL A 48 12.76 -6.82 -14.56
C VAL A 48 13.27 -5.51 -15.17
N MET A 49 12.54 -4.40 -15.02
CA MET A 49 12.99 -3.09 -15.54
C MET A 49 14.27 -2.60 -14.86
N MET A 50 14.37 -2.73 -13.54
CA MET A 50 15.59 -2.38 -12.81
C MET A 50 16.79 -3.24 -13.24
N VAL A 51 16.59 -4.55 -13.45
CA VAL A 51 17.64 -5.45 -13.95
C VAL A 51 18.03 -5.09 -15.39
N ILE A 52 17.06 -4.72 -16.24
CA ILE A 52 17.35 -4.26 -17.61
C ILE A 52 18.23 -3.00 -17.57
N ILE A 53 17.89 -2.03 -16.71
CA ILE A 53 18.69 -0.82 -16.52
C ILE A 53 20.11 -1.21 -16.07
N LEU A 54 20.23 -2.10 -15.07
CA LEU A 54 21.52 -2.54 -14.54
C LEU A 54 22.42 -3.23 -15.58
N LEU A 55 21.84 -4.09 -16.42
CA LEU A 55 22.60 -4.95 -17.33
C LEU A 55 22.87 -4.33 -18.70
N PHE A 56 21.96 -3.51 -19.23
CA PHE A 56 22.02 -3.03 -20.62
C PHE A 56 22.37 -1.54 -20.75
N VAL A 57 22.23 -0.73 -19.70
CA VAL A 57 22.65 0.68 -19.74
C VAL A 57 24.16 0.79 -19.50
N ASP A 58 24.80 1.73 -20.19
CA ASP A 58 26.23 1.99 -20.03
C ASP A 58 26.56 2.32 -18.56
N ARG A 59 27.59 1.66 -18.02
CA ARG A 59 28.02 1.76 -16.62
C ARG A 59 28.32 3.19 -16.17
N ARG A 60 28.63 4.11 -17.09
CA ARG A 60 28.90 5.52 -16.79
C ARG A 60 27.64 6.33 -16.49
N ILE A 61 26.49 5.91 -17.01
CA ILE A 61 25.22 6.66 -16.87
C ILE A 61 24.15 5.88 -16.11
N VAL A 62 24.35 4.58 -15.87
CA VAL A 62 23.37 3.70 -15.20
C VAL A 62 22.84 4.27 -13.87
N GLY A 63 23.70 4.89 -13.05
CA GLY A 63 23.29 5.50 -11.79
C GLY A 63 22.34 6.70 -11.98
N VAL A 64 22.62 7.56 -12.97
CA VAL A 64 21.74 8.69 -13.30
C VAL A 64 20.42 8.20 -13.92
N CYS A 65 20.47 7.13 -14.72
CA CYS A 65 19.26 6.49 -15.25
C CYS A 65 18.38 5.91 -14.14
N PHE A 66 18.95 5.28 -13.11
CA PHE A 66 18.20 4.82 -11.94
C PHE A 66 17.53 5.97 -11.19
N LEU A 67 18.23 7.09 -11.00
CA LEU A 67 17.63 8.26 -10.38
C LEU A 67 16.49 8.83 -11.23
N GLY A 68 16.67 8.92 -12.56
CA GLY A 68 15.62 9.34 -13.48
C GLY A 68 14.41 8.41 -13.49
N PHE A 69 14.64 7.10 -13.38
CA PHE A 69 13.61 6.07 -13.23
C PHE A 69 12.79 6.32 -11.95
N ALA A 70 13.45 6.41 -10.79
CA ALA A 70 12.81 6.70 -9.50
C ALA A 70 11.99 8.00 -9.53
N ILE A 71 12.55 9.09 -10.07
CA ILE A 71 11.83 10.37 -10.19
C ILE A 71 10.59 10.24 -11.09
N GLY A 72 10.71 9.54 -12.22
CA GLY A 72 9.60 9.31 -13.14
C GLY A 72 8.45 8.53 -12.49
N GLU A 73 8.77 7.50 -11.71
CA GLU A 73 7.80 6.73 -10.95
C GLU A 73 7.09 7.59 -9.90
N SER A 74 7.83 8.35 -9.08
CA SER A 74 7.25 9.24 -8.07
C SER A 74 6.32 10.30 -8.65
N LEU A 75 6.71 10.92 -9.78
CA LEU A 75 5.87 11.91 -10.47
C LEU A 75 4.59 11.27 -11.04
N GLY A 76 4.73 10.10 -11.67
CA GLY A 76 3.61 9.34 -12.22
C GLY A 76 2.62 8.90 -11.14
N ALA A 77 3.13 8.33 -10.04
CA ALA A 77 2.31 7.88 -8.91
C ALA A 77 1.58 9.05 -8.23
N SER A 78 2.28 10.18 -8.01
CA SER A 78 1.68 11.38 -7.44
C SER A 78 0.52 11.91 -8.29
N ALA A 79 0.72 12.04 -9.60
CA ALA A 79 -0.33 12.53 -10.50
C ALA A 79 -1.55 11.59 -10.52
N LEU A 80 -1.31 10.27 -10.61
CA LEU A 80 -2.37 9.27 -10.62
C LEU A 80 -3.16 9.25 -9.31
N ARG A 81 -2.49 9.36 -8.16
CA ARG A 81 -3.18 9.39 -6.85
C ARG A 81 -3.97 10.66 -6.61
N ILE A 82 -3.41 11.82 -6.97
CA ILE A 82 -4.12 13.09 -6.78
C ILE A 82 -5.34 13.15 -7.70
N ALA A 83 -5.15 12.88 -8.99
CA ALA A 83 -6.26 12.93 -9.96
C ALA A 83 -7.32 11.87 -9.67
N GLY A 84 -6.91 10.61 -9.49
CA GLY A 84 -7.81 9.51 -9.20
C GLY A 84 -8.51 9.68 -7.85
N GLY A 85 -7.79 10.15 -6.82
CA GLY A 85 -8.31 10.42 -5.47
C GLY A 85 -9.34 11.54 -5.44
N ILE A 86 -9.10 12.64 -6.17
CA ILE A 86 -10.09 13.72 -6.32
C ILE A 86 -11.33 13.19 -7.03
N PHE A 87 -11.16 12.43 -8.12
CA PHE A 87 -12.27 11.86 -8.88
C PHE A 87 -13.16 10.95 -8.02
N THR A 88 -12.59 9.92 -7.38
CA THR A 88 -13.37 8.98 -6.54
C THR A 88 -14.09 9.71 -5.43
N LYS A 89 -13.41 10.60 -4.68
CA LYS A 89 -14.04 11.25 -3.53
C LYS A 89 -15.12 12.26 -3.91
N ILE A 90 -15.06 12.86 -5.10
CA ILE A 90 -16.16 13.68 -5.62
C ILE A 90 -17.38 12.79 -5.95
N ALA A 91 -17.16 11.67 -6.63
CA ALA A 91 -18.22 10.77 -7.05
C ALA A 91 -18.89 10.07 -5.85
N ASP A 92 -18.10 9.51 -4.95
CA ASP A 92 -18.47 8.89 -3.67
C ASP A 92 -19.35 9.85 -2.84
N ILE A 93 -18.81 11.01 -2.42
CA ILE A 93 -19.57 11.99 -1.61
C ILE A 93 -20.81 12.50 -2.36
N GLY A 94 -20.71 12.69 -3.68
CA GLY A 94 -21.82 13.13 -4.52
C GLY A 94 -22.97 12.14 -4.53
N SER A 95 -22.65 10.85 -4.71
CA SER A 95 -23.56 9.73 -4.75
C SER A 95 -24.17 9.46 -3.36
N ASP A 96 -23.33 9.35 -2.34
CA ASP A 96 -23.71 8.94 -1.00
C ASP A 96 -24.63 9.92 -0.28
N LEU A 97 -24.45 11.21 -0.51
CA LEU A 97 -25.35 12.21 0.07
C LEU A 97 -26.79 12.07 -0.41
N MET A 98 -27.05 11.34 -1.51
CA MET A 98 -28.41 11.04 -1.96
C MET A 98 -29.15 10.10 -1.01
N LYS A 99 -28.44 9.24 -0.25
CA LYS A 99 -29.00 8.44 0.83
C LYS A 99 -29.70 9.32 1.87
N ILE A 100 -29.11 10.47 2.18
CA ILE A 100 -29.65 11.42 3.17
C ILE A 100 -30.75 12.30 2.54
N VAL A 101 -30.52 12.77 1.32
CA VAL A 101 -31.41 13.73 0.64
C VAL A 101 -32.72 13.07 0.19
N PHE A 102 -32.63 11.92 -0.47
CA PHE A 102 -33.77 11.23 -1.09
C PHE A 102 -34.17 9.95 -0.34
N LYS A 103 -33.45 9.54 0.71
CA LYS A 103 -33.74 8.32 1.50
C LYS A 103 -33.74 7.04 0.65
N VAL A 104 -32.87 7.00 -0.34
CA VAL A 104 -32.62 5.83 -1.18
C VAL A 104 -31.56 4.92 -0.56
N LYS A 105 -31.43 3.69 -1.08
CA LYS A 105 -30.35 2.78 -0.68
C LYS A 105 -29.00 3.27 -1.20
N GLU A 106 -27.94 2.72 -0.62
CA GLU A 106 -26.59 2.76 -1.21
C GLU A 106 -26.57 2.07 -2.57
N ASP A 107 -25.82 2.64 -3.51
CA ASP A 107 -25.71 2.15 -4.89
C ASP A 107 -27.03 1.96 -5.63
N ASP A 108 -28.03 2.80 -5.31
CA ASP A 108 -29.34 2.75 -5.97
C ASP A 108 -29.20 2.99 -7.48
N PRO A 109 -29.76 2.11 -8.35
CA PRO A 109 -29.61 2.23 -9.80
C PRO A 109 -30.20 3.53 -10.37
N ARG A 110 -31.08 4.22 -9.63
CA ARG A 110 -31.65 5.51 -10.04
C ARG A 110 -30.70 6.68 -9.81
N ASN A 111 -29.65 6.49 -9.01
CA ASN A 111 -28.69 7.52 -8.71
C ASN A 111 -27.63 7.57 -9.82
N PRO A 112 -27.59 8.63 -10.64
CA PRO A 112 -26.66 8.71 -11.76
C PRO A 112 -25.19 8.78 -11.31
N GLY A 113 -24.93 9.10 -10.04
CA GLY A 113 -23.58 9.15 -9.45
C GLY A 113 -22.93 7.79 -9.20
N VAL A 114 -23.69 6.70 -9.12
CA VAL A 114 -23.16 5.39 -8.69
C VAL A 114 -22.15 4.82 -9.68
N ILE A 115 -22.39 4.92 -11.00
CA ILE A 115 -21.41 4.46 -11.99
C ILE A 115 -20.13 5.31 -11.93
N ALA A 116 -20.25 6.61 -11.67
CA ALA A 116 -19.09 7.48 -11.49
C ALA A 116 -18.29 7.08 -10.24
N ASP A 117 -18.99 6.66 -9.18
CA ASP A 117 -18.39 6.17 -7.94
C ASP A 117 -17.59 4.88 -8.19
N CYS A 118 -18.24 3.86 -8.75
CA CYS A 118 -17.59 2.60 -9.14
C CYS A 118 -16.39 2.81 -10.08
N THR A 119 -16.54 3.74 -11.04
CA THR A 119 -15.45 4.14 -11.94
C THR A 119 -14.32 4.79 -11.15
N GLY A 120 -14.65 5.63 -10.18
CA GLY A 120 -13.74 6.29 -9.27
C GLY A 120 -12.95 5.31 -8.41
N ASP A 121 -13.58 4.27 -7.87
CA ASP A 121 -12.86 3.24 -7.10
C ASP A 121 -11.80 2.55 -7.94
N ASN A 122 -12.06 2.35 -9.22
CA ASN A 122 -11.07 1.81 -10.15
C ASN A 122 -10.01 2.87 -10.53
N ALA A 123 -10.40 4.12 -10.77
CA ALA A 123 -9.51 5.19 -11.19
C ALA A 123 -8.61 5.74 -10.07
N GLY A 124 -9.07 5.68 -8.82
CA GLY A 124 -8.39 6.18 -7.63
C GLY A 124 -7.95 5.04 -6.73
N ASP A 125 -8.89 4.30 -6.15
CA ASP A 125 -8.59 3.33 -5.10
C ASP A 125 -7.95 2.03 -5.59
N SER A 126 -8.08 1.66 -6.88
CA SER A 126 -7.31 0.57 -7.52
C SER A 126 -5.99 1.06 -8.11
N VAL A 127 -5.98 2.22 -8.75
CA VAL A 127 -4.74 2.80 -9.30
C VAL A 127 -3.76 3.13 -8.19
N GLY A 128 -4.23 3.72 -7.09
CA GLY A 128 -3.42 4.21 -5.99
C GLY A 128 -2.49 3.14 -5.39
N PRO A 129 -2.97 1.97 -4.98
CA PRO A 129 -2.12 0.88 -4.47
C PRO A 129 -1.12 0.38 -5.50
N THR A 130 -1.54 0.30 -6.78
CA THR A 130 -0.65 -0.19 -7.85
C THR A 130 0.44 0.80 -8.23
N ALA A 131 0.15 2.10 -8.19
CA ALA A 131 1.11 3.14 -8.52
C ALA A 131 2.08 3.37 -7.35
N ASP A 132 1.57 3.47 -6.12
CA ASP A 132 2.40 3.66 -4.93
C ASP A 132 3.23 2.41 -4.61
N GLY A 133 2.64 1.22 -4.71
CA GLY A 133 3.39 -0.01 -4.46
C GLY A 133 4.58 -0.17 -5.41
N PHE A 134 4.38 0.17 -6.68
CA PHE A 134 5.40 0.16 -7.72
C PHE A 134 6.47 1.24 -7.49
N GLU A 135 6.06 2.48 -7.23
CA GLU A 135 6.96 3.60 -6.95
C GLU A 135 7.80 3.38 -5.69
N THR A 136 7.17 2.98 -4.58
CA THR A 136 7.84 2.88 -3.29
C THR A 136 8.85 1.73 -3.31
N TYR A 137 8.56 0.66 -4.07
CA TYR A 137 9.51 -0.42 -4.30
C TYR A 137 10.64 0.04 -5.25
N GLY A 138 10.38 0.76 -6.34
CA GLY A 138 11.45 1.28 -7.21
C GLY A 138 12.41 2.21 -6.49
N VAL A 139 11.85 3.25 -5.88
CA VAL A 139 12.59 4.31 -5.20
C VAL A 139 13.42 3.78 -4.03
N THR A 140 12.88 2.85 -3.23
CA THR A 140 13.64 2.26 -2.10
C THR A 140 14.83 1.45 -2.61
N GLY A 141 14.69 0.75 -3.75
CA GLY A 141 15.79 0.00 -4.34
C GLY A 141 16.87 0.90 -4.89
N VAL A 142 16.47 1.93 -5.64
CA VAL A 142 17.38 2.95 -6.18
C VAL A 142 18.12 3.67 -5.05
N ALA A 143 17.42 4.05 -3.98
CA ALA A 143 18.01 4.70 -2.81
C ALA A 143 19.11 3.86 -2.17
N LEU A 144 18.88 2.55 -1.99
CA LEU A 144 19.88 1.64 -1.41
C LEU A 144 21.07 1.42 -2.33
N ILE A 145 20.83 1.25 -3.64
CA ILE A 145 21.92 1.09 -4.61
C ILE A 145 22.77 2.36 -4.62
N ALA A 146 22.15 3.54 -4.68
CA ALA A 146 22.85 4.82 -4.59
C ALA A 146 23.65 4.95 -3.29
N PHE A 147 23.05 4.57 -2.14
CA PHE A 147 23.73 4.59 -0.86
C PHE A 147 24.93 3.65 -0.82
N ILE A 148 24.77 2.40 -1.27
CA ILE A 148 25.86 1.41 -1.36
C ILE A 148 26.99 1.95 -2.24
N THR A 149 26.66 2.58 -3.37
CA THR A 149 27.68 3.15 -4.27
C THR A 149 28.44 4.33 -3.69
N LEU A 150 27.83 5.07 -2.76
CA LEU A 150 28.44 6.22 -2.09
C LEU A 150 29.25 5.80 -0.85
N ALA A 151 28.74 4.86 -0.07
CA ALA A 151 29.24 4.53 1.26
C ALA A 151 30.18 3.31 1.31
N VAL A 152 30.24 2.50 0.26
CA VAL A 152 31.12 1.32 0.22
C VAL A 152 32.27 1.57 -0.77
N THR A 153 33.49 1.69 -0.25
CA THR A 153 34.68 2.02 -1.04
C THR A 153 35.25 0.82 -1.81
N ASN A 154 35.04 -0.40 -1.31
CA ASN A 154 35.50 -1.62 -1.95
C ASN A 154 34.52 -2.09 -3.05
N ILE A 155 34.99 -2.09 -4.30
CA ILE A 155 34.20 -2.43 -5.49
C ILE A 155 33.62 -3.85 -5.43
N GLU A 156 34.35 -4.82 -4.88
CA GLU A 156 33.87 -6.21 -4.77
C GLU A 156 32.71 -6.33 -3.79
N ILE A 157 32.82 -5.66 -2.63
CA ILE A 157 31.76 -5.62 -1.63
C ILE A 157 30.54 -4.86 -2.16
N GLN A 158 30.78 -3.74 -2.85
CA GLN A 158 29.73 -2.96 -3.50
C GLN A 158 28.93 -3.81 -4.48
N ALA A 159 29.61 -4.55 -5.38
CA ALA A 159 28.97 -5.43 -6.34
C ALA A 159 28.18 -6.56 -5.65
N LYS A 160 28.77 -7.23 -4.64
CA LYS A 160 28.09 -8.29 -3.88
C LYS A 160 26.85 -7.78 -3.15
N LEU A 161 26.90 -6.60 -2.53
CA LEU A 161 25.75 -6.00 -1.85
C LEU A 161 24.63 -5.60 -2.82
N ILE A 162 24.96 -5.07 -4.00
CA ILE A 162 23.96 -4.77 -5.04
C ILE A 162 23.29 -6.07 -5.51
N VAL A 163 24.07 -7.11 -5.81
CA VAL A 163 23.53 -8.43 -6.19
C VAL A 163 22.66 -9.00 -5.08
N TRP A 164 23.09 -8.87 -3.82
CA TRP A 164 22.31 -9.30 -2.66
C TRP A 164 20.97 -8.57 -2.57
N ILE A 165 20.91 -7.24 -2.76
CA ILE A 165 19.64 -6.49 -2.77
C ILE A 165 18.69 -7.02 -3.85
N PHE A 166 19.17 -7.23 -5.09
CA PHE A 166 18.33 -7.78 -6.16
C PHE A 166 17.88 -9.21 -5.89
N ALA A 167 18.78 -10.07 -5.41
CA ALA A 167 18.46 -11.46 -5.07
C ALA A 167 17.44 -11.54 -3.93
N MET A 168 17.60 -10.71 -2.90
CA MET A 168 16.67 -10.59 -1.78
C MET A 168 15.28 -10.19 -2.27
N ARG A 169 15.19 -9.17 -3.13
CA ARG A 169 13.92 -8.70 -3.69
C ARG A 169 13.19 -9.76 -4.50
N PHE A 170 13.90 -10.41 -5.42
CA PHE A 170 13.34 -11.49 -6.22
C PHE A 170 12.79 -12.61 -5.33
N LEU A 171 13.55 -13.01 -4.31
CA LEU A 171 13.14 -14.12 -3.47
C LEU A 171 11.99 -13.74 -2.52
N MET A 172 11.94 -12.49 -2.06
CA MET A 172 10.83 -11.94 -1.28
C MET A 172 9.53 -11.86 -2.09
N ASP A 173 9.61 -11.47 -3.36
CA ASP A 173 8.49 -11.52 -4.31
C ASP A 173 8.00 -12.97 -4.48
N PHE A 174 8.94 -13.89 -4.71
CA PHE A 174 8.62 -15.32 -4.81
C PHE A 174 7.98 -15.88 -3.52
N MET A 175 8.53 -15.56 -2.34
CA MET A 175 8.00 -16.01 -1.05
C MET A 175 6.63 -15.40 -0.74
N SER A 176 6.37 -14.18 -1.22
CA SER A 176 5.04 -13.58 -1.18
C SER A 176 4.04 -14.42 -2.00
N GLY A 177 4.43 -14.89 -3.18
CA GLY A 177 3.63 -15.82 -3.98
C GLY A 177 3.40 -17.18 -3.28
N VAL A 178 4.44 -17.77 -2.69
CA VAL A 178 4.33 -19.01 -1.91
C VAL A 178 3.38 -18.82 -0.72
N SER A 179 3.46 -17.69 -0.01
CA SER A 179 2.60 -17.40 1.13
C SER A 179 1.11 -17.39 0.76
N TYR A 180 0.77 -16.90 -0.43
CA TYR A 180 -0.59 -16.95 -0.96
C TYR A 180 -1.07 -18.39 -1.14
N PHE A 181 -0.28 -19.26 -1.78
CA PHE A 181 -0.66 -20.66 -1.97
C PHE A 181 -0.81 -21.42 -0.65
N VAL A 182 0.08 -21.17 0.32
CA VAL A 182 -0.04 -21.74 1.66
C VAL A 182 -1.31 -21.24 2.35
N ASN A 183 -1.57 -19.92 2.29
CA ASN A 183 -2.77 -19.33 2.85
C ASN A 183 -4.05 -19.88 2.19
N GLN A 184 -4.02 -20.09 0.88
CA GLN A 184 -5.10 -20.64 0.09
C GLN A 184 -5.43 -22.07 0.53
N ALA A 185 -4.41 -22.94 0.62
CA ALA A 185 -4.58 -24.33 1.04
C ALA A 185 -5.17 -24.44 2.46
N ILE A 186 -4.74 -23.57 3.38
CA ILE A 186 -5.29 -23.52 4.75
C ILE A 186 -6.73 -22.99 4.72
N SER A 187 -6.99 -21.91 3.98
CA SER A 187 -8.33 -21.33 3.88
C SER A 187 -9.35 -22.27 3.27
N GLU A 188 -9.04 -22.92 2.16
CA GLU A 188 -9.96 -23.83 1.49
C GLU A 188 -10.38 -24.98 2.42
N LYS A 189 -9.42 -25.53 3.17
CA LYS A 189 -9.68 -26.58 4.16
C LYS A 189 -10.50 -26.08 5.35
N GLN A 190 -10.26 -24.85 5.80
CA GLN A 190 -10.89 -24.32 7.01
C GLN A 190 -12.27 -23.70 6.75
N TYR A 191 -12.45 -23.01 5.63
CA TYR A 191 -13.62 -22.17 5.34
C TYR A 191 -14.48 -22.67 4.19
N GLY A 192 -14.01 -23.61 3.35
CA GLY A 192 -14.72 -24.05 2.15
C GLY A 192 -16.12 -24.63 2.40
N GLY A 193 -16.39 -25.14 3.60
CA GLY A 193 -17.70 -25.65 4.02
C GLY A 193 -18.45 -24.76 5.01
N LEU A 194 -17.86 -23.64 5.44
CA LEU A 194 -18.47 -22.77 6.45
C LEU A 194 -19.41 -21.75 5.80
N LYS A 195 -20.50 -21.44 6.51
CA LYS A 195 -21.49 -20.44 6.12
C LYS A 195 -21.24 -19.07 6.77
N GLU A 196 -20.38 -19.03 7.78
CA GLU A 196 -20.03 -17.79 8.48
C GLU A 196 -18.61 -17.93 9.05
N PHE A 197 -17.82 -16.87 8.86
CA PHE A 197 -16.51 -16.71 9.49
C PHE A 197 -16.09 -15.22 9.40
N ASN A 198 -15.10 -14.82 10.18
CA ASN A 198 -14.56 -13.46 10.09
C ASN A 198 -13.66 -13.31 8.84
N PHE A 199 -14.09 -12.48 7.89
CA PHE A 199 -13.42 -12.28 6.60
C PHE A 199 -12.07 -11.57 6.72
N GLU A 200 -11.77 -10.92 7.85
CA GLU A 200 -10.44 -10.35 8.12
C GLU A 200 -9.38 -11.42 8.44
N THR A 201 -9.80 -12.62 8.84
CA THR A 201 -8.88 -13.66 9.32
C THR A 201 -7.97 -14.20 8.21
N PRO A 202 -8.46 -14.58 7.01
CA PRO A 202 -7.61 -15.03 5.91
C PRO A 202 -6.59 -13.99 5.45
N LEU A 203 -6.96 -12.70 5.45
CA LEU A 203 -6.07 -11.61 5.03
C LEU A 203 -5.00 -11.34 6.09
N THR A 204 -5.37 -11.30 7.37
CA THR A 204 -4.41 -11.20 8.49
C THR A 204 -3.41 -12.36 8.43
N ARG A 205 -3.91 -13.59 8.28
CA ARG A 205 -3.05 -14.78 8.24
C ARG A 205 -2.08 -14.75 7.06
N LEU A 206 -2.51 -14.26 5.90
CA LEU A 206 -1.62 -14.07 4.75
C LEU A 206 -0.42 -13.18 5.09
N ILE A 207 -0.66 -12.03 5.72
CA ILE A 207 0.40 -11.10 6.15
C ILE A 207 1.38 -11.79 7.11
N TRP A 208 0.87 -12.55 8.08
CA TRP A 208 1.72 -13.29 9.02
C TRP A 208 2.55 -14.40 8.35
N ILE A 209 1.94 -15.22 7.48
CA ILE A 209 2.65 -16.29 6.76
C ILE A 209 3.74 -15.68 5.88
N ALA A 210 3.41 -14.63 5.12
CA ALA A 210 4.36 -13.94 4.25
C ALA A 210 5.55 -13.39 5.05
N SER A 211 5.30 -12.83 6.24
CA SER A 211 6.35 -12.23 7.06
C SER A 211 7.33 -13.26 7.60
N ILE A 212 6.79 -14.36 8.13
CA ILE A 212 7.61 -15.48 8.64
C ILE A 212 8.50 -16.05 7.53
N LEU A 213 7.93 -16.25 6.33
CA LEU A 213 8.67 -16.73 5.17
C LEU A 213 9.74 -15.73 4.73
N CYS A 214 9.41 -14.44 4.64
CA CYS A 214 10.35 -13.40 4.21
C CYS A 214 11.51 -13.21 5.21
N ILE A 215 11.22 -13.20 6.52
CA ILE A 215 12.23 -13.10 7.58
C ILE A 215 13.17 -14.31 7.52
N SER A 216 12.61 -15.53 7.53
CA SER A 216 13.41 -16.76 7.51
C SER A 216 14.30 -16.83 6.26
N THR A 217 13.75 -16.40 5.12
CA THR A 217 14.44 -16.37 3.84
C THR A 217 15.51 -15.27 3.77
N SER A 218 15.29 -14.14 4.44
CA SER A 218 16.27 -13.06 4.57
C SER A 218 17.54 -13.51 5.26
N PHE A 219 17.42 -14.26 6.36
CA PHE A 219 18.57 -14.86 7.05
C PHE A 219 19.28 -15.89 6.18
N LEU A 220 18.53 -16.79 5.54
CA LEU A 220 19.10 -17.82 4.66
C LEU A 220 19.91 -17.20 3.51
N MET A 221 19.34 -16.23 2.79
CA MET A 221 20.02 -15.63 1.64
C MET A 221 21.16 -14.72 2.03
N SER A 222 21.04 -13.98 3.14
CA SER A 222 22.16 -13.20 3.64
C SER A 222 23.33 -14.13 4.00
N TYR A 223 23.06 -15.27 4.63
CA TYR A 223 24.09 -16.27 4.88
C TYR A 223 24.72 -16.80 3.57
N LEU A 224 23.92 -17.14 2.56
CA LEU A 224 24.43 -17.72 1.31
C LEU A 224 25.23 -16.74 0.44
N LEU A 225 24.85 -15.46 0.41
CA LEU A 225 25.41 -14.49 -0.55
C LEU A 225 26.50 -13.58 0.03
N ILE A 226 26.49 -13.33 1.35
CA ILE A 226 27.35 -12.31 1.95
C ILE A 226 28.09 -12.78 3.22
N SER A 227 28.03 -14.07 3.59
CA SER A 227 28.81 -14.61 4.72
C SER A 227 30.31 -14.73 4.44
N ASP A 228 30.71 -14.76 3.17
CA ASP A 228 32.09 -14.92 2.71
C ASP A 228 32.81 -13.58 2.51
N LEU A 229 32.17 -12.46 2.88
CA LEU A 229 32.73 -11.12 2.70
C LEU A 229 33.98 -10.90 3.56
N THR A 230 35.00 -10.30 2.96
CA THR A 230 36.25 -9.94 3.63
C THR A 230 36.62 -8.48 3.34
N ILE A 231 37.15 -7.76 4.35
CA ILE A 231 37.76 -6.43 4.18
C ILE A 231 39.23 -6.55 4.54
N GLY A 232 40.13 -6.22 3.61
CA GLY A 232 41.57 -6.28 3.85
C GLY A 232 42.08 -7.68 4.24
N GLY A 233 41.40 -8.75 3.78
CA GLY A 233 41.72 -10.13 4.12
C GLY A 233 41.17 -10.62 5.47
N GLN A 234 40.48 -9.76 6.24
CA GLN A 234 39.78 -10.16 7.47
C GLN A 234 38.32 -10.52 7.16
N PRO A 235 37.82 -11.69 7.60
CA PRO A 235 36.44 -12.07 7.40
C PRO A 235 35.48 -11.19 8.21
N LEU A 236 34.29 -10.93 7.66
CA LEU A 236 33.20 -10.22 8.31
C LEU A 236 32.07 -11.20 8.70
N PRO A 237 32.29 -12.11 9.67
CA PRO A 237 31.33 -13.16 9.98
C PRO A 237 29.99 -12.64 10.52
N ASN A 238 29.94 -11.38 10.95
CA ASN A 238 28.76 -10.79 11.56
C ASN A 238 27.85 -10.04 10.59
N LEU A 239 28.36 -9.63 9.42
CA LEU A 239 27.64 -8.70 8.55
C LEU A 239 26.33 -9.30 8.02
N TRP A 240 26.34 -10.58 7.63
CA TRP A 240 25.17 -11.23 7.05
C TRP A 240 23.96 -11.25 8.00
N TRP A 241 24.16 -11.58 9.28
CA TRP A 241 23.07 -11.66 10.24
C TRP A 241 22.65 -10.26 10.73
N GLN A 242 23.58 -9.30 10.78
CA GLN A 242 23.27 -7.90 11.08
C GLN A 242 22.32 -7.32 10.04
N LEU A 243 22.66 -7.43 8.74
CA LEU A 243 21.81 -6.94 7.66
C LEU A 243 20.47 -7.68 7.61
N ALA A 244 20.47 -9.01 7.79
CA ALA A 244 19.23 -9.79 7.86
C ALA A 244 18.32 -9.37 9.03
N THR A 245 18.91 -9.08 10.20
CA THR A 245 18.17 -8.61 11.39
C THR A 245 17.56 -7.24 11.14
N ILE A 246 18.31 -6.32 10.54
CA ILE A 246 17.82 -4.98 10.21
C ILE A 246 16.64 -5.04 9.22
N ILE A 247 16.76 -5.85 8.16
CA ILE A 247 15.65 -6.11 7.23
C ILE A 247 14.46 -6.70 7.98
N SER A 248 14.70 -7.64 8.90
CA SER A 248 13.64 -8.27 9.70
C SER A 248 12.92 -7.28 10.60
N CYS A 249 13.59 -6.27 11.16
CA CYS A 249 12.93 -5.17 11.87
C CYS A 249 11.93 -4.44 10.97
N GLY A 250 12.28 -4.21 9.71
CA GLY A 250 11.37 -3.63 8.73
C GLY A 250 10.23 -4.57 8.31
N THR A 251 10.52 -5.85 8.06
CA THR A 251 9.48 -6.84 7.71
C THR A 251 8.50 -7.07 8.87
N LEU A 252 8.97 -6.96 10.10
CA LEU A 252 8.11 -6.98 11.28
C LEU A 252 7.19 -5.75 11.34
N ALA A 253 7.66 -4.57 10.90
CA ALA A 253 6.82 -3.38 10.78
C ALA A 253 5.63 -3.62 9.84
N ALA A 254 5.85 -4.30 8.72
CA ALA A 254 4.80 -4.63 7.76
C ALA A 254 3.73 -5.59 8.31
N VAL A 255 3.96 -6.21 9.47
CA VAL A 255 2.95 -6.99 10.22
C VAL A 255 2.32 -6.16 11.33
N LEU A 256 3.16 -5.49 12.13
CA LEU A 256 2.70 -4.77 13.31
C LEU A 256 1.91 -3.51 12.96
N ILE A 257 2.27 -2.79 11.89
CA ILE A 257 1.54 -1.60 11.45
C ILE A 257 0.08 -1.95 11.07
N PRO A 258 -0.19 -3.01 10.30
CA PRO A 258 -1.55 -3.51 10.10
C PRO A 258 -2.30 -3.83 11.38
N GLU A 259 -1.69 -4.58 12.31
CA GLU A 259 -2.32 -4.93 13.59
C GLU A 259 -2.69 -3.69 14.41
N PHE A 260 -1.76 -2.73 14.50
CA PHE A 260 -2.00 -1.46 15.17
C PHE A 260 -3.09 -0.64 14.48
N THR A 261 -3.21 -0.74 13.15
CA THR A 261 -4.26 -0.03 12.41
C THR A 261 -5.64 -0.66 12.63
N LYS A 262 -5.74 -1.98 12.63
CA LYS A 262 -7.01 -2.71 12.89
C LYS A 262 -7.65 -2.32 14.23
N ILE A 263 -6.85 -2.02 15.26
CA ILE A 263 -7.34 -1.55 16.58
C ILE A 263 -8.21 -0.29 16.46
N PHE A 264 -8.03 0.51 15.40
CA PHE A 264 -8.76 1.75 15.16
C PHE A 264 -9.74 1.69 13.98
N THR A 265 -9.59 0.71 13.07
CA THR A 265 -10.34 0.70 11.80
C THR A 265 -11.22 -0.53 11.60
N SER A 266 -10.96 -1.66 12.28
CA SER A 266 -11.79 -2.85 12.16
C SER A 266 -13.19 -2.60 12.74
N SER A 267 -14.23 -3.12 12.08
CA SER A 267 -15.61 -3.09 12.55
C SER A 267 -15.80 -3.82 13.89
N HIS A 268 -14.88 -4.72 14.25
CA HIS A 268 -14.85 -5.43 15.53
C HIS A 268 -14.07 -4.68 16.63
N SER A 269 -13.47 -3.52 16.32
CA SER A 269 -12.61 -2.79 17.25
C SER A 269 -13.38 -1.91 18.23
N LYS A 270 -12.84 -1.73 19.45
CA LYS A 270 -13.45 -0.88 20.47
C LYS A 270 -13.59 0.59 20.03
N HIS A 271 -12.61 1.11 19.30
CA HIS A 271 -12.62 2.51 18.84
C HIS A 271 -13.72 2.77 17.81
N VAL A 272 -13.95 1.83 16.86
CA VAL A 272 -15.05 1.97 15.91
C VAL A 272 -16.41 1.90 16.63
N HIS A 273 -16.55 1.02 17.63
CA HIS A 273 -17.77 0.96 18.45
C HIS A 273 -18.00 2.26 19.25
N GLU A 274 -16.94 2.91 19.73
CA GLU A 274 -17.01 4.21 20.40
C GLU A 274 -17.50 5.30 19.43
N ILE A 275 -16.98 5.33 18.20
CA ILE A 275 -17.45 6.26 17.15
C ILE A 275 -18.94 6.03 16.86
N VAL A 276 -19.37 4.77 16.71
CA VAL A 276 -20.79 4.43 16.49
C VAL A 276 -21.66 4.89 17.66
N THR A 277 -21.20 4.71 18.89
CA THR A 277 -21.92 5.16 20.10
C THR A 277 -22.01 6.69 20.12
N ALA A 278 -20.90 7.39 19.87
CA ALA A 278 -20.87 8.85 19.79
C ALA A 278 -21.80 9.39 18.68
N SER A 279 -21.88 8.69 17.55
CA SER A 279 -22.79 9.02 16.44
C SER A 279 -24.25 8.92 16.84
N ARG A 280 -24.62 7.90 17.64
CA ARG A 280 -25.99 7.71 18.13
C ARG A 280 -26.39 8.75 19.16
N GLU A 281 -25.47 9.09 20.08
CA GLU A 281 -25.79 9.99 21.21
C GLU A 281 -25.70 11.47 20.85
N GLY A 282 -24.79 11.88 19.96
CA GLY A 282 -24.57 13.30 19.64
C GLY A 282 -24.48 13.63 18.15
N GLY A 283 -24.90 12.73 17.27
CA GLY A 283 -25.00 12.97 15.84
C GLY A 283 -23.66 13.27 15.16
N SER A 284 -23.72 14.00 14.05
CA SER A 284 -22.58 14.21 13.15
C SER A 284 -21.40 14.93 13.81
N SER A 285 -21.63 15.86 14.74
CA SER A 285 -20.55 16.59 15.40
C SER A 285 -19.71 15.68 16.29
N LEU A 286 -20.34 14.84 17.14
CA LEU A 286 -19.61 13.87 17.96
C LEU A 286 -18.99 12.76 17.12
N THR A 287 -19.63 12.38 16.01
CA THR A 287 -19.05 11.43 15.03
C THR A 287 -17.69 11.92 14.53
N ILE A 288 -17.64 13.17 14.05
CA ILE A 288 -16.41 13.77 13.51
C ILE A 288 -15.33 13.89 14.60
N LEU A 289 -15.70 14.39 15.80
CA LEU A 289 -14.75 14.54 16.89
C LEU A 289 -14.17 13.19 17.35
N SER A 290 -15.00 12.17 17.50
CA SER A 290 -14.56 10.82 17.87
C SER A 290 -13.64 10.22 16.80
N GLY A 291 -13.96 10.41 15.52
CA GLY A 291 -13.10 10.00 14.41
C GLY A 291 -11.73 10.67 14.41
N ILE A 292 -11.67 12.00 14.64
CA ILE A 292 -10.40 12.74 14.75
C ILE A 292 -9.57 12.23 15.93
N VAL A 293 -10.20 11.94 17.07
CA VAL A 293 -9.52 11.38 18.24
C VAL A 293 -8.90 10.03 17.92
N ALA A 294 -9.66 9.11 17.33
CA ALA A 294 -9.16 7.80 16.92
C ALA A 294 -8.00 7.92 15.91
N GLY A 295 -8.12 8.82 14.93
CA GLY A 295 -7.07 9.09 13.94
C GLY A 295 -5.76 9.58 14.56
N ASN A 296 -5.83 10.56 15.47
CA ASN A 296 -4.66 11.12 16.14
C ASN A 296 -3.94 10.08 17.01
N PHE A 297 -4.68 9.30 17.80
CA PHE A 297 -4.09 8.22 18.59
C PHE A 297 -3.49 7.12 17.71
N SER A 298 -4.17 6.75 16.62
CA SER A 298 -3.66 5.78 15.66
C SER A 298 -2.31 6.22 15.06
N ALA A 299 -2.19 7.50 14.68
CA ALA A 299 -0.96 8.06 14.14
C ALA A 299 0.20 8.04 15.17
N PHE A 300 -0.08 8.45 16.42
CA PHE A 300 0.91 8.45 17.49
C PHE A 300 1.51 7.05 17.72
N TRP A 301 0.65 6.03 17.91
CA TRP A 301 1.12 4.67 18.22
C TRP A 301 1.88 4.05 17.05
N LYS A 302 1.46 4.30 15.81
CA LYS A 302 2.21 3.87 14.62
C LYS A 302 3.57 4.55 14.52
N GLY A 303 3.66 5.85 14.82
CA GLY A 303 4.92 6.57 14.86
C GLY A 303 5.89 6.00 15.90
N MET A 304 5.40 5.72 17.11
CA MET A 304 6.20 5.11 18.18
C MET A 304 6.67 3.69 17.82
N LEU A 305 5.83 2.91 17.15
CA LEU A 305 6.20 1.59 16.63
C LEU A 305 7.34 1.67 15.62
N ILE A 306 7.24 2.55 14.62
CA ILE A 306 8.28 2.74 13.60
C ILE A 306 9.58 3.20 14.27
N ALA A 307 9.52 4.15 15.19
CA ALA A 307 10.67 4.63 15.95
C ALA A 307 11.34 3.50 16.76
N GLY A 308 10.55 2.65 17.42
CA GLY A 308 11.06 1.50 18.18
C GLY A 308 11.79 0.47 17.29
N LEU A 309 11.26 0.18 16.10
CA LEU A 309 11.89 -0.74 15.15
C LEU A 309 13.18 -0.14 14.54
N MET A 310 13.17 1.15 14.21
CA MET A 310 14.40 1.86 13.78
C MET A 310 15.45 1.89 14.89
N PHE A 311 15.03 2.07 16.15
CA PHE A 311 15.95 2.03 17.29
C PHE A 311 16.57 0.64 17.49
N GLY A 312 15.81 -0.43 17.25
CA GLY A 312 16.35 -1.80 17.20
C GLY A 312 17.41 -1.96 16.10
N ALA A 313 17.13 -1.49 14.89
CA ALA A 313 18.10 -1.51 13.78
C ALA A 313 19.36 -0.69 14.07
N TYR A 314 19.22 0.46 14.76
CA TYR A 314 20.34 1.28 15.20
C TYR A 314 21.27 0.54 16.16
N PHE A 315 20.75 -0.22 17.14
CA PHE A 315 21.62 -1.01 18.01
C PHE A 315 22.38 -2.11 17.26
N VAL A 316 21.79 -2.67 16.20
CA VAL A 316 22.47 -3.65 15.36
C VAL A 316 23.56 -2.97 14.52
N SER A 317 23.34 -1.77 14.00
CA SER A 317 24.34 -1.04 13.21
C SER A 317 25.58 -0.63 14.01
N LEU A 318 25.43 -0.35 15.31
CA LEU A 318 26.54 -0.02 16.21
C LEU A 318 27.56 -1.18 16.38
N GLN A 319 27.21 -2.40 15.99
CA GLN A 319 28.08 -3.58 16.09
C GLN A 319 29.08 -3.69 14.93
N GLY A 320 29.59 -2.55 14.45
CA GLY A 320 30.69 -2.47 13.48
C GLY A 320 30.27 -2.25 12.02
N LEU A 321 29.01 -1.91 11.72
CA LEU A 321 28.58 -1.64 10.34
C LEU A 321 29.30 -0.44 9.72
N ASP A 322 29.70 0.53 10.53
CA ASP A 322 30.48 1.71 10.12
C ASP A 322 31.88 1.34 9.58
N SER A 323 32.41 0.16 9.91
CA SER A 323 33.68 -0.31 9.33
C SER A 323 33.56 -0.72 7.86
N VAL A 324 32.34 -1.04 7.42
CA VAL A 324 32.02 -1.42 6.04
C VAL A 324 31.52 -0.22 5.24
N MET A 325 30.78 0.67 5.91
CA MET A 325 30.08 1.79 5.28
C MET A 325 30.58 3.12 5.83
N SER A 326 31.45 3.78 5.06
CA SER A 326 32.04 5.07 5.41
C SER A 326 32.09 5.99 4.20
N VAL A 327 31.86 7.28 4.43
CA VAL A 327 31.94 8.33 3.41
C VAL A 327 33.04 9.30 3.79
N ASN A 328 33.89 9.66 2.83
CA ASN A 328 34.83 10.74 3.01
C ASN A 328 34.12 12.09 2.78
N LEU A 329 34.01 12.89 3.84
CA LEU A 329 33.36 14.21 3.77
C LEU A 329 34.31 15.32 3.28
N ASP A 330 35.62 15.08 3.21
CA ASP A 330 36.57 16.04 2.64
C ASP A 330 37.47 15.35 1.60
N PRO A 331 37.31 15.66 0.30
CA PRO A 331 38.12 15.07 -0.75
C PRO A 331 39.62 15.42 -0.61
N ASN A 332 39.97 16.45 0.16
CA ASN A 332 41.34 16.91 0.39
C ASN A 332 41.95 16.38 1.70
N SER A 333 41.19 15.70 2.56
CA SER A 333 41.66 15.17 3.84
C SER A 333 41.14 13.74 4.08
N PRO A 334 42.01 12.71 4.01
CA PRO A 334 41.64 11.32 4.31
C PRO A 334 41.18 11.08 5.76
N ALA A 335 41.37 12.05 6.66
CA ALA A 335 41.04 11.95 8.07
C ALA A 335 39.56 12.19 8.38
N THR A 336 38.72 12.48 7.37
CA THR A 336 37.31 12.88 7.54
C THR A 336 36.34 11.78 7.10
N MET A 337 36.71 10.52 7.31
CA MET A 337 35.82 9.37 7.09
C MET A 337 34.77 9.31 8.20
N VAL A 338 33.50 9.39 7.82
CA VAL A 338 32.36 9.26 8.74
C VAL A 338 31.65 7.95 8.49
N GLY A 339 31.43 7.18 9.57
CA GLY A 339 30.63 5.97 9.56
C GLY A 339 29.15 6.29 9.31
N VAL A 340 28.56 5.65 8.32
CA VAL A 340 27.17 5.90 7.89
C VAL A 340 26.32 4.63 7.92
N GLY A 341 26.79 3.59 8.60
CA GLY A 341 26.12 2.30 8.70
C GLY A 341 24.74 2.41 9.33
N SER A 342 24.56 3.30 10.31
CA SER A 342 23.26 3.54 10.94
C SER A 342 22.22 4.12 9.98
N ILE A 343 22.63 4.99 9.06
CA ILE A 343 21.73 5.55 8.05
C ILE A 343 21.35 4.48 7.02
N PHE A 344 22.33 3.67 6.60
CA PHE A 344 22.05 2.53 5.73
C PHE A 344 21.10 1.53 6.40
N ALA A 345 21.25 1.30 7.70
CA ALA A 345 20.36 0.43 8.46
C ALA A 345 18.91 0.95 8.43
N PHE A 346 18.69 2.26 8.51
CA PHE A 346 17.35 2.83 8.33
C PHE A 346 16.81 2.60 6.92
N GLY A 347 17.63 2.77 5.89
CA GLY A 347 17.25 2.41 4.52
C GLY A 347 16.86 0.94 4.37
N LEU A 348 17.60 0.04 5.04
CA LEU A 348 17.26 -1.39 5.07
C LEU A 348 16.01 -1.71 5.90
N VAL A 349 15.67 -0.88 6.89
CA VAL A 349 14.36 -0.98 7.55
C VAL A 349 13.26 -0.62 6.56
N ALA A 350 13.39 0.46 5.78
CA ALA A 350 12.43 0.79 4.72
C ALA A 350 12.32 -0.35 3.69
N PHE A 351 13.45 -0.91 3.26
CA PHE A 351 13.48 -2.11 2.42
C PHE A 351 12.67 -3.26 3.04
N GLY A 352 12.87 -3.48 4.33
CA GLY A 352 12.17 -4.48 5.13
C GLY A 352 10.65 -4.38 5.07
N PHE A 353 10.09 -3.17 5.05
CA PHE A 353 8.64 -2.93 5.00
C PHE A 353 8.02 -3.49 3.71
N LEU A 354 8.81 -3.54 2.64
CA LEU A 354 8.39 -3.99 1.31
C LEU A 354 8.78 -5.44 0.99
N CYS A 355 9.35 -6.18 1.94
CA CYS A 355 9.66 -7.61 1.73
C CYS A 355 8.42 -8.44 1.37
N MET A 356 7.22 -7.96 1.72
CA MET A 356 5.95 -8.56 1.34
C MET A 356 5.16 -7.67 0.37
N GLY A 357 5.84 -6.90 -0.48
CA GLY A 357 5.26 -5.95 -1.43
C GLY A 357 4.02 -6.48 -2.17
N PRO A 358 4.07 -7.68 -2.77
CA PRO A 358 2.90 -8.28 -3.42
C PRO A 358 1.71 -8.50 -2.50
N VAL A 359 1.95 -8.92 -1.25
CA VAL A 359 0.90 -9.13 -0.26
C VAL A 359 0.31 -7.80 0.20
N ASN A 360 1.15 -6.79 0.44
CA ASN A 360 0.69 -5.45 0.81
C ASN A 360 -0.20 -4.84 -0.28
N ILE A 361 0.22 -4.95 -1.54
CA ILE A 361 -0.59 -4.52 -2.70
C ILE A 361 -1.88 -5.35 -2.79
N ALA A 362 -1.81 -6.65 -2.52
CA ALA A 362 -2.97 -7.53 -2.61
C ALA A 362 -4.06 -7.18 -1.59
N VAL A 363 -3.67 -6.92 -0.34
CA VAL A 363 -4.64 -6.56 0.72
C VAL A 363 -5.19 -5.14 0.54
N ASP A 364 -4.42 -4.22 -0.06
CA ASP A 364 -4.92 -2.88 -0.42
C ASP A 364 -5.89 -2.96 -1.62
N SER A 365 -5.48 -3.69 -2.67
CA SER A 365 -6.29 -3.90 -3.89
C SER A 365 -7.54 -4.74 -3.65
N TYR A 366 -7.62 -5.43 -2.52
CA TYR A 366 -8.79 -6.20 -2.09
C TYR A 366 -10.02 -5.31 -1.92
N GLY A 367 -9.87 -4.17 -1.23
CA GLY A 367 -10.97 -3.26 -0.90
C GLY A 367 -11.74 -2.76 -2.14
N PRO A 368 -11.10 -2.15 -3.14
CA PRO A 368 -11.78 -1.67 -4.34
C PRO A 368 -12.53 -2.75 -5.13
N VAL A 369 -12.11 -4.01 -5.01
CA VAL A 369 -12.78 -5.14 -5.67
C VAL A 369 -14.03 -5.54 -4.90
N THR A 370 -13.98 -5.55 -3.57
CA THR A 370 -15.15 -5.89 -2.74
C THR A 370 -16.21 -4.82 -2.79
N ASP A 371 -15.79 -3.56 -2.77
CA ASP A 371 -16.63 -2.36 -2.87
C ASP A 371 -17.46 -2.40 -4.18
N ASN A 372 -16.76 -2.43 -5.32
CA ASN A 372 -17.42 -2.55 -6.62
C ASN A 372 -18.22 -3.85 -6.79
N ALA A 373 -17.88 -4.95 -6.10
CA ALA A 373 -18.67 -6.17 -6.20
C ALA A 373 -20.06 -5.99 -5.57
N GLN A 374 -20.15 -5.22 -4.49
CA GLN A 374 -21.41 -4.81 -3.91
C GLN A 374 -22.19 -3.89 -4.85
N SER A 375 -21.56 -2.85 -5.41
CA SER A 375 -22.24 -1.94 -6.33
C SER A 375 -22.71 -2.64 -7.60
N VAL A 376 -21.91 -3.56 -8.18
CA VAL A 376 -22.35 -4.37 -9.32
C VAL A 376 -23.56 -5.23 -8.98
N PHE A 377 -23.61 -5.79 -7.76
CA PHE A 377 -24.76 -6.58 -7.32
C PHE A 377 -26.04 -5.74 -7.22
N GLU A 378 -25.96 -4.54 -6.62
CA GLU A 378 -27.10 -3.62 -6.51
C GLU A 378 -27.52 -3.08 -7.88
N LEU A 379 -26.57 -2.60 -8.69
CA LEU A 379 -26.85 -2.02 -10.01
C LEU A 379 -27.46 -3.02 -10.99
N ALA A 380 -27.07 -4.29 -10.91
CA ALA A 380 -27.56 -5.31 -11.83
C ALA A 380 -29.04 -5.64 -11.64
N GLN A 381 -29.63 -5.34 -10.46
CA GLN A 381 -31.04 -5.63 -10.14
C GLN A 381 -31.46 -7.06 -10.51
N THR A 382 -30.51 -8.01 -10.41
CA THR A 382 -30.65 -9.36 -10.98
C THR A 382 -31.88 -10.07 -10.39
N GLU A 383 -32.17 -9.85 -9.11
CA GLU A 383 -33.33 -10.40 -8.40
C GLU A 383 -34.70 -9.99 -8.99
N GLN A 384 -34.77 -8.86 -9.71
CA GLN A 384 -35.99 -8.34 -10.31
C GLN A 384 -36.27 -8.95 -11.70
N ILE A 385 -35.31 -9.68 -12.28
CA ILE A 385 -35.44 -10.28 -13.60
C ILE A 385 -36.41 -11.49 -13.51
N PRO A 386 -37.52 -11.52 -14.27
CA PRO A 386 -38.46 -12.63 -14.24
C PRO A 386 -37.81 -13.94 -14.71
N GLY A 387 -37.94 -15.02 -13.94
CA GLY A 387 -37.40 -16.35 -14.29
C GLY A 387 -35.90 -16.52 -14.10
N ILE A 388 -35.22 -15.54 -13.48
CA ILE A 388 -33.76 -15.53 -13.33
C ILE A 388 -33.25 -16.67 -12.44
N LYS A 389 -34.04 -17.11 -11.46
CA LYS A 389 -33.66 -18.22 -10.57
C LYS A 389 -33.57 -19.52 -11.37
N GLU A 390 -34.54 -19.76 -12.24
CA GLU A 390 -34.61 -20.90 -13.13
C GLU A 390 -33.49 -20.85 -14.18
N GLU A 391 -33.21 -19.67 -14.73
CA GLU A 391 -32.09 -19.45 -15.66
C GLU A 391 -30.74 -19.74 -15.01
N ILE A 392 -30.47 -19.17 -13.82
CA ILE A 392 -29.21 -19.42 -13.10
C ILE A 392 -29.07 -20.91 -12.75
N LYS A 393 -30.15 -21.55 -12.31
CA LYS A 393 -30.15 -22.98 -12.02
C LYS A 393 -29.89 -23.84 -13.27
N ARG A 394 -30.49 -23.48 -14.41
CA ARG A 394 -30.30 -24.16 -15.69
C ARG A 394 -28.86 -24.02 -16.21
N ASP A 395 -28.32 -22.80 -16.19
CA ASP A 395 -27.08 -22.48 -16.88
C ASP A 395 -25.84 -22.68 -16.00
N PHE A 396 -25.99 -22.58 -14.68
CA PHE A 396 -24.87 -22.66 -13.72
C PHE A 396 -25.01 -23.75 -12.65
N GLY A 397 -26.16 -24.42 -12.56
CA GLY A 397 -26.33 -25.61 -11.72
C GLY A 397 -26.40 -25.36 -10.21
N PHE A 398 -26.75 -24.15 -9.77
CA PHE A 398 -26.97 -23.83 -8.36
C PHE A 398 -28.24 -22.98 -8.17
N ASP A 399 -28.86 -23.09 -6.99
CA ASP A 399 -29.97 -22.22 -6.59
C ASP A 399 -29.40 -20.89 -6.05
N PRO A 400 -29.72 -19.73 -6.66
CA PRO A 400 -29.17 -18.45 -6.23
C PRO A 400 -29.79 -17.96 -4.92
N ASP A 401 -28.94 -17.47 -4.02
CA ASP A 401 -29.30 -16.85 -2.75
C ASP A 401 -28.93 -15.35 -2.77
N PHE A 402 -29.94 -14.51 -3.02
CA PHE A 402 -29.76 -13.06 -3.15
C PHE A 402 -29.59 -12.37 -1.79
N GLU A 403 -30.32 -12.80 -0.76
CA GLU A 403 -30.23 -12.18 0.58
C GLU A 403 -28.87 -12.46 1.22
N GLN A 404 -28.46 -13.73 1.21
CA GLN A 404 -27.18 -14.12 1.78
C GLN A 404 -26.01 -13.62 0.92
N GLY A 405 -26.17 -13.59 -0.41
CA GLY A 405 -25.21 -13.03 -1.34
C GLY A 405 -24.92 -11.55 -1.05
N LYS A 406 -25.98 -10.75 -0.87
CA LYS A 406 -25.87 -9.35 -0.46
C LYS A 406 -25.15 -9.20 0.89
N HIS A 407 -25.57 -9.96 1.90
CA HIS A 407 -24.94 -9.90 3.22
C HIS A 407 -23.44 -10.23 3.18
N TYR A 408 -23.04 -11.23 2.37
CA TYR A 408 -21.63 -11.54 2.21
C TYR A 408 -20.85 -10.44 1.48
N LEU A 409 -21.45 -9.74 0.51
CA LEU A 409 -20.78 -8.62 -0.15
C LEU A 409 -20.55 -7.46 0.83
N GLU A 410 -21.57 -7.07 1.60
CA GLU A 410 -21.48 -6.02 2.63
C GLU A 410 -20.45 -6.36 3.73
N ALA A 411 -20.48 -7.60 4.24
CA ALA A 411 -19.51 -8.06 5.21
C ALA A 411 -18.08 -8.06 4.65
N ASN A 412 -17.94 -8.32 3.35
CA ASN A 412 -16.66 -8.36 2.69
C ASN A 412 -16.10 -6.98 2.36
N ASP A 413 -16.94 -6.03 2.00
CA ASP A 413 -16.53 -4.64 1.87
C ASP A 413 -16.10 -4.05 3.21
N SER A 414 -16.79 -4.37 4.32
CA SER A 414 -16.35 -3.98 5.66
C SER A 414 -14.92 -4.47 5.98
N ALA A 415 -14.61 -5.73 5.62
CA ALA A 415 -13.25 -6.26 5.73
C ALA A 415 -12.29 -5.52 4.78
N GLY A 416 -12.70 -5.26 3.53
CA GLY A 416 -11.93 -4.52 2.53
C GLY A 416 -11.53 -3.12 3.00
N ASN A 417 -12.45 -2.38 3.63
CA ASN A 417 -12.18 -1.07 4.24
C ASN A 417 -11.11 -1.15 5.33
N THR A 418 -11.14 -2.19 6.15
CA THR A 418 -10.13 -2.44 7.17
C THR A 418 -8.75 -2.66 6.54
N PHE A 419 -8.64 -3.49 5.50
CA PHE A 419 -7.36 -3.83 4.87
C PHE A 419 -6.80 -2.73 3.95
N LYS A 420 -7.66 -1.97 3.29
CA LYS A 420 -7.30 -0.70 2.62
C LYS A 420 -6.65 0.27 3.62
N ALA A 421 -7.19 0.33 4.84
CA ALA A 421 -6.62 1.17 5.89
C ALA A 421 -5.31 0.60 6.48
N THR A 422 -5.14 -0.72 6.54
CA THR A 422 -3.91 -1.33 7.08
C THR A 422 -2.70 -1.25 6.15
N ALA A 423 -2.93 -1.31 4.84
CA ALA A 423 -1.85 -1.29 3.85
C ALA A 423 -1.23 0.11 3.64
N LYS A 424 -2.08 1.16 3.62
CA LYS A 424 -1.64 2.54 3.36
C LYS A 424 -0.51 3.01 4.29
N PRO A 425 -0.59 2.83 5.63
CA PRO A 425 0.49 3.21 6.54
C PRO A 425 1.79 2.43 6.35
N VAL A 426 1.76 1.22 5.80
CA VAL A 426 2.98 0.45 5.47
C VAL A 426 3.71 1.13 4.30
N LEU A 427 2.98 1.52 3.26
CA LEU A 427 3.54 2.27 2.12
C LEU A 427 4.06 3.64 2.56
N ILE A 428 3.27 4.39 3.34
CA ILE A 428 3.67 5.71 3.87
C ILE A 428 4.90 5.58 4.78
N GLY A 429 4.91 4.61 5.70
CA GLY A 429 6.04 4.37 6.59
C GLY A 429 7.31 4.05 5.83
N THR A 430 7.21 3.26 4.76
CA THR A 430 8.32 3.00 3.85
C THR A 430 8.82 4.28 3.20
N ALA A 431 7.91 5.10 2.65
CA ALA A 431 8.28 6.35 1.99
C ALA A 431 8.99 7.32 2.95
N VAL A 432 8.53 7.44 4.20
CA VAL A 432 9.17 8.30 5.21
C VAL A 432 10.60 7.82 5.54
N VAL A 433 10.77 6.52 5.81
CA VAL A 433 12.08 5.96 6.17
C VAL A 433 13.02 5.92 4.95
N GLY A 434 12.49 5.63 3.76
CA GLY A 434 13.22 5.64 2.49
C GLY A 434 13.65 7.05 2.07
N ALA A 435 12.75 8.03 2.15
CA ALA A 435 13.07 9.44 1.89
C ALA A 435 14.16 9.95 2.83
N THR A 436 14.12 9.54 4.10
CA THR A 436 15.20 9.86 5.07
C THR A 436 16.55 9.37 4.56
N THR A 437 16.62 8.14 4.03
CA THR A 437 17.85 7.57 3.47
C THR A 437 18.34 8.36 2.26
N MET A 438 17.45 8.73 1.33
CA MET A 438 17.82 9.55 0.18
C MET A 438 18.26 10.97 0.58
N ILE A 439 17.58 11.61 1.51
CA ILE A 439 17.96 12.93 2.04
C ILE A 439 19.37 12.85 2.61
N PHE A 440 19.67 11.82 3.41
CA PHE A 440 21.01 11.63 3.92
C PHE A 440 22.04 11.34 2.81
N SER A 441 21.71 10.53 1.79
CA SER A 441 22.60 10.35 0.63
C SER A 441 22.92 11.67 -0.06
N ILE A 442 21.94 12.55 -0.25
CA ILE A 442 22.12 13.87 -0.85
C ILE A 442 23.00 14.74 0.06
N ILE A 443 22.75 14.75 1.37
CA ILE A 443 23.57 15.49 2.34
C ILE A 443 25.02 15.02 2.29
N LEU A 444 25.26 13.70 2.32
CA LEU A 444 26.59 13.11 2.27
C LEU A 444 27.31 13.42 0.94
N LEU A 445 26.58 13.38 -0.17
CA LEU A 445 27.13 13.72 -1.49
C LEU A 445 27.49 15.20 -1.62
N LEU A 446 26.64 16.10 -1.13
CA LEU A 446 26.92 17.53 -1.18
C LEU A 446 28.03 17.92 -0.20
N ALA A 447 28.10 17.26 0.96
CA ALA A 447 29.16 17.44 1.93
C ALA A 447 30.51 16.98 1.36
N SER A 448 30.57 15.79 0.73
CA SER A 448 31.80 15.30 0.08
C SER A 448 32.23 16.15 -1.13
N ALA A 449 31.30 16.89 -1.74
CA ALA A 449 31.61 17.90 -2.76
C ALA A 449 32.06 19.26 -2.17
N GLY A 450 32.07 19.42 -0.84
CA GLY A 450 32.33 20.69 -0.17
C GLY A 450 31.25 21.76 -0.40
N MET A 451 30.06 21.35 -0.86
CA MET A 451 28.98 22.24 -1.28
C MET A 451 27.89 22.43 -0.22
N LEU A 452 27.95 21.69 0.89
CA LEU A 452 26.91 21.74 1.93
C LEU A 452 27.52 21.81 3.32
N HIS A 453 27.13 22.85 4.05
CA HIS A 453 27.31 22.98 5.49
C HIS A 453 25.91 23.03 6.10
N LEU A 454 25.53 21.99 6.83
CA LEU A 454 24.19 21.84 7.39
C LEU A 454 24.28 21.70 8.90
N ASN A 455 23.97 22.78 9.63
CA ASN A 455 23.70 22.70 11.06
C ASN A 455 22.23 23.00 11.34
N LEU A 456 21.67 22.28 12.31
CA LEU A 456 20.30 22.52 12.79
C LEU A 456 20.12 23.93 13.39
N THR A 457 21.20 24.58 13.81
CA THR A 457 21.20 25.95 14.33
C THR A 457 21.19 27.00 13.22
N ASP A 458 21.42 26.63 11.97
CA ASP A 458 21.47 27.57 10.86
C ASP A 458 20.05 28.03 10.51
N ALA A 459 19.85 29.35 10.45
CA ALA A 459 18.53 29.93 10.18
C ALA A 459 17.87 29.40 8.89
N PRO A 460 18.58 29.21 7.75
CA PRO A 460 17.97 28.61 6.56
C PRO A 460 17.44 27.19 6.77
N VAL A 461 18.08 26.39 7.62
CA VAL A 461 17.63 25.02 7.93
C VAL A 461 16.34 25.05 8.75
N LEU A 462 16.27 25.91 9.76
CA LEU A 462 15.05 26.11 10.56
C LEU A 462 13.87 26.65 9.72
N LEU A 463 14.15 27.62 8.84
CA LEU A 463 13.16 28.11 7.87
C LEU A 463 12.70 26.98 6.94
N GLY A 464 13.61 26.12 6.49
CA GLY A 464 13.29 24.93 5.69
C GLY A 464 12.35 23.97 6.42
N PHE A 465 12.57 23.68 7.70
CA PHE A 465 11.67 22.84 8.50
C PHE A 465 10.27 23.46 8.66
N ILE A 466 10.18 24.76 8.95
CA ILE A 466 8.90 25.46 9.10
C ILE A 466 8.15 25.49 7.77
N CYS A 467 8.81 25.90 6.68
CA CYS A 467 8.20 25.93 5.36
C CYS A 467 7.79 24.54 4.87
N GLY A 468 8.65 23.53 5.04
CA GLY A 468 8.35 22.14 4.69
C GLY A 468 7.16 21.59 5.46
N GLY A 469 7.09 21.83 6.77
CA GLY A 469 5.93 21.47 7.59
C GLY A 469 4.65 22.20 7.16
N ALA A 470 4.74 23.49 6.83
CA ALA A 470 3.60 24.27 6.35
C ALA A 470 3.06 23.79 5.00
N VAL A 471 3.92 23.30 4.10
CA VAL A 471 3.53 22.75 2.80
C VAL A 471 2.59 21.54 2.96
N ILE A 472 2.75 20.72 4.00
CA ILE A 472 1.86 19.58 4.28
C ILE A 472 0.43 20.06 4.52
N PHE A 473 0.24 21.11 5.32
CA PHE A 473 -1.07 21.70 5.59
C PHE A 473 -1.66 22.37 4.36
N TRP A 474 -0.82 23.09 3.59
CA TRP A 474 -1.26 23.71 2.34
C TRP A 474 -1.74 22.66 1.34
N PHE A 475 -0.98 21.58 1.14
CA PHE A 475 -1.33 20.50 0.21
C PHE A 475 -2.59 19.76 0.65
N SER A 476 -2.71 19.47 1.95
CA SER A 476 -3.91 18.85 2.53
C SER A 476 -5.14 19.74 2.32
N GLY A 477 -5.00 21.05 2.59
CA GLY A 477 -6.07 22.04 2.39
C GLY A 477 -6.48 22.16 0.92
N ALA A 478 -5.52 22.27 0.00
CA ALA A 478 -5.78 22.36 -1.44
C ALA A 478 -6.49 21.10 -1.96
N SER A 479 -6.05 19.92 -1.54
CA SER A 479 -6.67 18.64 -1.93
C SER A 479 -8.11 18.52 -1.39
N MET A 480 -8.33 18.84 -0.11
CA MET A 480 -9.67 18.86 0.48
C MET A 480 -10.58 19.92 -0.17
N GLN A 481 -10.05 21.10 -0.52
CA GLN A 481 -10.80 22.14 -1.22
C GLN A 481 -11.24 21.69 -2.61
N ALA A 482 -10.38 20.97 -3.35
CA ALA A 482 -10.73 20.41 -4.65
C ALA A 482 -11.89 19.41 -4.55
N VAL A 483 -11.79 18.47 -3.60
CA VAL A 483 -12.84 17.46 -3.35
C VAL A 483 -14.14 18.13 -2.91
N THR A 484 -14.12 19.03 -1.93
CA THR A 484 -15.33 19.68 -1.41
C THR A 484 -16.05 20.53 -2.47
N THR A 485 -15.29 21.27 -3.28
CA THR A 485 -15.86 22.07 -4.38
C THR A 485 -16.50 21.18 -5.45
N GLY A 486 -15.83 20.08 -5.82
CA GLY A 486 -16.35 19.12 -6.79
C GLY A 486 -17.57 18.38 -6.27
N ALA A 487 -17.51 17.86 -5.05
CA ALA A 487 -18.60 17.14 -4.40
C ALA A 487 -19.85 18.02 -4.28
N TYR A 488 -19.72 19.31 -3.93
CA TYR A 488 -20.87 20.22 -3.90
C TYR A 488 -21.56 20.33 -5.26
N ARG A 489 -20.80 20.45 -6.35
CA ARG A 489 -21.34 20.51 -7.72
C ARG A 489 -21.99 19.20 -8.12
N ALA A 490 -21.36 18.06 -7.81
CA ALA A 490 -21.91 16.73 -8.07
C ALA A 490 -23.26 16.54 -7.32
N VAL A 491 -23.32 16.89 -6.04
CA VAL A 491 -24.55 16.86 -5.23
C VAL A 491 -25.65 17.72 -5.85
N GLU A 492 -25.33 18.97 -6.24
CA GLU A 492 -26.31 19.86 -6.85
C GLU A 492 -26.80 19.32 -8.19
N TYR A 493 -25.90 18.78 -9.01
CA TYR A 493 -26.22 18.15 -10.28
C TYR A 493 -27.14 16.94 -10.10
N ILE A 494 -26.76 15.99 -9.23
CA ILE A 494 -27.54 14.77 -9.00
C ILE A 494 -28.93 15.13 -8.45
N LYS A 495 -29.02 16.06 -7.51
CA LYS A 495 -30.33 16.53 -6.98
C LYS A 495 -31.27 17.06 -8.05
N ARG A 496 -30.76 17.71 -9.09
CA ARG A 496 -31.57 18.30 -10.16
C ARG A 496 -31.97 17.29 -11.24
N ASN A 497 -31.16 16.25 -11.43
CA ASN A 497 -31.30 15.31 -12.55
C ASN A 497 -31.74 13.90 -12.14
N MET A 498 -31.70 13.57 -10.84
CA MET A 498 -32.11 12.25 -10.35
C MET A 498 -33.61 12.03 -10.60
N ASN A 499 -33.91 10.99 -11.39
CA ASN A 499 -35.28 10.58 -11.67
C ASN A 499 -35.65 9.37 -10.82
N LEU A 500 -36.51 9.58 -9.82
CA LEU A 500 -36.93 8.53 -8.88
C LEU A 500 -37.83 7.46 -9.49
N ASP A 501 -38.39 7.71 -10.70
CA ASP A 501 -39.24 6.77 -11.43
C ASP A 501 -38.44 5.75 -12.26
N LYS A 502 -37.12 5.95 -12.42
CA LYS A 502 -36.25 4.98 -13.10
C LYS A 502 -36.18 3.67 -12.31
N LYS A 503 -35.86 2.59 -13.00
CA LYS A 503 -35.67 1.25 -12.39
C LYS A 503 -34.29 0.67 -12.63
N GLU A 504 -33.53 1.26 -13.54
CA GLU A 504 -32.24 0.78 -14.03
C GLU A 504 -31.29 1.97 -14.14
N ALA A 505 -30.00 1.67 -14.01
CA ALA A 505 -28.95 2.65 -14.21
C ALA A 505 -28.78 3.00 -15.69
N ASP A 506 -28.48 4.26 -15.98
CA ASP A 506 -28.33 4.78 -17.33
C ASP A 506 -26.91 5.31 -17.56
N ILE A 507 -26.28 4.84 -18.63
CA ILE A 507 -24.88 5.17 -18.95
C ILE A 507 -24.73 6.64 -19.32
N GLU A 508 -25.70 7.24 -20.02
CA GLU A 508 -25.60 8.63 -20.46
C GLU A 508 -25.78 9.58 -19.27
N ASP A 509 -26.74 9.29 -18.38
CA ASP A 509 -26.89 10.04 -17.13
C ASP A 509 -25.61 10.01 -16.30
N SER A 510 -24.97 8.84 -16.18
CA SER A 510 -23.74 8.72 -15.41
C SER A 510 -22.55 9.44 -16.02
N LYS A 511 -22.41 9.45 -17.36
CA LYS A 511 -21.38 10.26 -18.04
C LYS A 511 -21.56 11.75 -17.79
N THR A 512 -22.79 12.22 -17.60
CA THR A 512 -23.06 13.64 -17.37
C THR A 512 -22.77 14.13 -15.95
N VAL A 513 -22.55 13.22 -14.99
CA VAL A 513 -22.14 13.56 -13.61
C VAL A 513 -20.67 13.97 -13.52
N VAL A 514 -19.84 13.46 -14.42
CA VAL A 514 -18.37 13.46 -14.35
C VAL A 514 -17.73 14.64 -15.08
#